data_AF-A0A7C7G330-F1
#
_entry.id   AF-A0A7C7G330-F1
#
_cell.length_a   1.000
_cell.length_b   1.000
_cell.length_c   1.000
_cell.angle_alpha   90.00
_cell.angle_beta   90.00
_cell.angle_gamma   90.00
#
_symmetry.space_group_name_H-M   'P 1'
#
loop_
_entity.id
_entity.type
_entity.pdbx_description
1 polymer ?
#
loop_
_entity_poly.entity_id
_entity_poly.type
_entity_poly.pdbx_seq_one_letter_code
_entity_poly.pdbx_strand_id
1 'polypeptide(L)'
;MTHETITAALHNLQAQINEIMGLMKDAAKQPSTTETASNIVKYSLQLAQLEGAFITLQQHAPALVEVANQYPVPPLPASPLEEEPEVEEKEGELIMTEGISRTYDRVAQVHADTATAAAAEEEEE
;
A
#
# COMPACT_ATOMS: atom_id res chain seq x y z
N MET A 1 23.32 -1.32 15.19
CA MET A 1 21.85 -1.35 15.21
C MET A 1 21.26 -0.02 14.73
N THR A 2 21.08 1.02 15.56
CA THR A 2 20.30 2.21 15.13
C THR A 2 20.91 3.04 14.01
N HIS A 3 22.23 3.21 13.98
CA HIS A 3 22.90 3.91 12.87
C HIS A 3 22.73 3.16 11.53
N GLU A 4 22.85 1.83 11.54
CA GLU A 4 22.69 1.00 10.34
C GLU A 4 21.24 1.02 9.86
N THR A 5 20.26 0.97 10.77
CA THR A 5 18.84 1.08 10.42
C THR A 5 18.50 2.42 9.78
N ILE A 6 19.00 3.53 10.32
CA ILE A 6 18.79 4.87 9.74
C ILE A 6 19.45 4.98 8.37
N THR A 7 20.67 4.45 8.23
CA THR A 7 21.40 4.43 6.95
C THR A 7 20.63 3.60 5.90
N ALA A 8 20.12 2.43 6.28
CA ALA A 8 19.30 1.60 5.41
C ALA A 8 17.99 2.31 5.00
N ALA A 9 17.33 3.00 5.92
CA ALA A 9 16.14 3.79 5.63
C ALA A 9 16.42 4.93 4.65
N LEU A 10 17.54 5.65 4.80
CA LEU A 10 17.96 6.70 3.86
C LEU A 10 18.23 6.13 2.47
N HIS A 11 18.92 4.99 2.37
CA HIS A 11 19.14 4.32 1.09
C HIS A 11 17.82 3.86 0.43
N ASN A 12 16.88 3.35 1.21
CA ASN A 12 15.56 2.95 0.70
C ASN A 12 14.76 4.16 0.18
N LEU A 13 14.76 5.28 0.90
CA LEU A 13 14.13 6.52 0.43
C LEU A 13 14.78 7.00 -0.87
N GLN A 14 16.11 6.94 -0.97
CA GLN A 14 16.81 7.36 -2.18
C GLN A 14 16.52 6.45 -3.39
N ALA A 15 16.39 5.14 -3.17
CA ALA A 15 15.96 4.21 -4.21
C ALA A 15 14.56 4.55 -4.73
N GLN A 16 13.61 4.81 -3.83
CA GLN A 16 12.24 5.20 -4.20
C GLN A 16 12.19 6.55 -4.95
N ILE A 17 12.98 7.54 -4.51
CA ILE A 17 13.11 8.83 -5.21
C ILE A 17 13.56 8.61 -6.67
N ASN A 18 14.59 7.78 -6.86
CA ASN A 18 15.10 7.46 -8.20
C ASN A 18 14.06 6.74 -9.07
N GLU A 19 13.28 5.84 -8.48
CA GLU A 19 12.19 5.14 -9.16
C GLU A 19 11.11 6.12 -9.63
N ILE A 20 10.61 6.99 -8.75
CA ILE A 20 9.56 7.97 -9.08
C ILE A 20 10.07 8.96 -10.16
N MET A 21 11.33 9.40 -10.08
CA MET A 21 11.93 10.21 -11.13
C MET A 21 11.98 9.47 -12.48
N GLY A 22 12.27 8.17 -12.48
CA GLY A 22 12.23 7.33 -13.67
C GLY A 22 10.83 7.31 -14.30
N LEU A 23 9.82 6.97 -13.49
CA LEU A 23 8.42 6.93 -13.92
C LEU A 23 7.93 8.27 -14.46
N MET A 24 8.31 9.38 -13.82
CA MET A 24 7.97 10.72 -14.28
C MET A 24 8.62 11.06 -15.63
N LYS A 25 9.89 10.70 -15.82
CA LYS A 25 10.59 10.87 -17.10
C LYS A 25 9.96 10.04 -18.20
N ASP A 26 9.51 8.83 -17.89
CA ASP A 26 8.85 7.97 -18.88
C ASP A 26 7.46 8.49 -19.23
N ALA A 27 6.68 8.98 -18.26
CA ALA A 27 5.42 9.67 -18.51
C ALA A 27 5.61 10.92 -19.38
N ALA A 28 6.68 11.69 -19.15
CA ALA A 28 6.99 12.90 -19.92
C ALA A 28 7.40 12.62 -21.39
N LYS A 29 7.79 11.39 -21.73
CA LYS A 29 8.07 10.98 -23.12
C LYS A 29 6.82 10.52 -23.88
N GLN A 30 5.72 10.26 -23.17
CA GLN A 30 4.48 9.84 -23.79
C GLN A 30 3.73 11.03 -24.43
N PRO A 31 2.81 10.78 -25.37
CA PRO A 31 1.96 11.83 -25.92
C PRO A 31 1.23 12.62 -24.84
N SER A 32 1.04 13.92 -25.08
CA SER A 32 0.32 14.79 -24.14
C SER A 32 -1.16 14.44 -24.12
N THR A 33 -1.60 13.75 -23.07
CA THR A 33 -2.98 13.35 -22.80
C THR A 33 -3.34 13.76 -21.38
N THR A 34 -4.63 13.80 -21.07
CA THR A 34 -5.10 14.07 -19.70
C THR A 34 -4.55 13.06 -18.69
N GLU A 35 -4.38 11.81 -19.12
CA GLU A 35 -3.82 10.73 -18.31
C GLU A 35 -2.33 10.97 -18.02
N THR A 36 -1.52 11.32 -19.04
CA THR A 36 -0.10 11.56 -18.83
C THR A 36 0.15 12.79 -17.96
N ALA A 37 -0.65 13.85 -18.12
CA ALA A 37 -0.63 15.01 -17.23
C ALA A 37 -0.98 14.62 -15.78
N SER A 38 -2.02 13.81 -15.57
CA SER A 38 -2.43 13.34 -14.24
C SER A 38 -1.34 12.48 -13.58
N ASN A 39 -0.68 11.61 -14.36
CA ASN A 39 0.43 10.79 -13.90
C ASN A 39 1.64 11.64 -13.49
N ILE A 40 2.00 12.65 -14.27
CA ILE A 40 3.09 13.57 -13.93
C ILE A 40 2.79 14.31 -12.61
N VAL A 41 1.56 14.79 -12.42
CA VAL A 41 1.14 15.46 -11.18
C VAL A 41 1.20 14.50 -9.99
N LYS A 42 0.74 13.25 -10.16
CA LYS A 42 0.81 12.22 -9.13
C LYS A 42 2.27 11.95 -8.74
N TYR A 43 3.14 11.73 -9.71
CA TYR A 43 4.55 11.45 -9.46
C TYR A 43 5.27 12.66 -8.85
N SER A 44 4.91 13.90 -9.21
CA SER A 44 5.55 15.08 -8.63
C SER A 44 5.18 15.28 -7.17
N LEU A 45 3.92 15.02 -6.80
CA LEU A 45 3.50 15.01 -5.41
C LEU A 45 4.24 13.93 -4.60
N GLN A 46 4.32 12.72 -5.14
CA GLN A 46 5.03 11.61 -4.48
C GLN A 46 6.53 11.92 -4.32
N LEU A 47 7.16 12.50 -5.35
CA LEU A 47 8.56 12.89 -5.30
C LEU A 47 8.81 13.92 -4.20
N ALA A 48 7.98 14.96 -4.11
CA ALA A 48 8.09 15.98 -3.07
C ALA A 48 7.93 15.41 -1.65
N GLN A 49 7.03 14.44 -1.47
CA GLN A 49 6.84 13.75 -0.19
C GLN A 49 8.08 12.93 0.20
N LEU A 50 8.65 12.18 -0.75
CA LEU A 50 9.83 11.35 -0.52
C LEU A 50 11.08 12.20 -0.24
N GLU A 51 11.30 13.28 -1.01
CA GLU A 51 12.41 14.22 -0.78
C GLU A 51 12.28 14.92 0.57
N GLY A 52 11.07 15.35 0.92
CA GLY A 52 10.79 15.92 2.24
C GLY A 52 11.09 14.94 3.38
N ALA A 53 10.67 13.68 3.24
CA ALA A 53 10.97 12.62 4.20
C ALA A 53 12.48 12.34 4.30
N PHE A 54 13.19 12.29 3.16
CA PHE A 54 14.64 12.08 3.11
C PHE A 54 15.39 13.18 3.84
N ILE A 55 15.08 14.45 3.54
CA ILE A 55 15.71 15.61 4.19
C ILE A 55 15.44 15.58 5.70
N THR A 56 14.19 15.34 6.08
CA THR A 56 13.79 15.29 7.50
C THR A 56 14.56 14.19 8.24
N LEU A 57 14.61 12.98 7.69
CA LEU A 57 15.33 11.86 8.30
C LEU A 57 16.83 12.16 8.38
N GLN A 58 17.42 12.74 7.33
CA GLN A 58 18.84 13.10 7.31
C GLN A 58 19.18 14.17 8.38
N GLN A 59 18.33 15.18 8.53
CA GLN A 59 18.51 16.25 9.53
C GLN A 59 18.36 15.74 10.96
N HIS A 60 17.42 14.83 11.19
CA HIS A 60 17.14 14.29 12.52
C HIS A 60 17.91 13.01 12.86
N ALA A 61 18.63 12.41 11.91
CA ALA A 61 19.40 11.18 12.12
C ALA A 61 20.33 11.24 13.35
N PRO A 62 21.11 12.31 13.59
CA PRO A 62 21.96 12.38 14.79
C PRO A 62 21.16 12.35 16.10
N ALA A 63 20.06 13.11 16.16
CA ALA A 63 19.19 13.17 17.34
C ALA A 63 18.49 11.82 17.59
N LEU A 64 18.06 11.14 16.54
CA LEU A 64 17.45 9.81 16.65
C LEU A 64 18.44 8.76 17.17
N VAL A 65 19.72 8.84 16.76
CA VAL A 65 20.78 7.97 17.29
C VAL A 65 21.01 8.24 18.78
N GLU A 66 21.05 9.50 19.19
CA GLU A 66 21.22 9.89 20.59
C GLU A 66 20.08 9.34 21.48
N VAL A 67 18.83 9.59 21.07
CA VAL A 67 17.64 9.10 21.79
C VAL A 67 17.65 7.57 21.88
N ALA A 68 17.99 6.88 20.78
CA ALA A 68 18.03 5.43 20.78
C ALA A 68 19.12 4.85 21.69
N ASN A 69 20.26 5.54 21.82
CA ASN A 69 21.31 5.14 22.75
C ASN A 69 20.92 5.40 24.22
N GLN A 70 20.11 6.44 24.47
CA GLN A 70 19.63 6.78 25.80
C GLN A 70 18.55 5.81 26.32
N TYR A 71 17.73 5.28 25.40
CA TYR A 71 16.67 4.32 25.71
C TYR A 71 16.89 3.04 24.92
N PRO A 72 17.88 2.21 25.31
CA PRO A 72 18.10 0.92 24.65
C PRO A 72 16.86 0.05 24.83
N VAL A 73 16.36 -0.50 23.71
CA VAL A 73 15.26 -1.45 23.73
C VAL A 73 15.70 -2.65 24.56
N PRO A 74 15.00 -3.00 25.65
CA PRO A 74 15.35 -4.17 26.43
C PRO A 74 15.29 -5.40 25.53
N PRO A 75 16.18 -6.39 25.72
CA PRO A 75 16.07 -7.64 24.99
C PRO A 75 14.65 -8.17 25.17
N LEU A 76 14.03 -8.59 24.06
CA LEU A 76 12.75 -9.29 24.12
C LEU A 76 12.90 -10.39 25.18
N PRO A 77 11.94 -10.54 26.11
CA PRO A 77 11.96 -11.67 27.02
C PRO A 77 12.10 -12.91 26.14
N ALA A 78 12.96 -13.85 26.55
CA ALA A 78 13.00 -15.15 25.89
C ALA A 78 11.58 -15.67 25.89
N SER A 79 10.94 -15.72 24.72
CA SER A 79 9.66 -16.37 24.59
C SER A 79 9.87 -17.77 25.19
N PRO A 80 8.99 -18.24 26.09
CA PRO A 80 8.89 -19.68 26.29
C PRO A 80 8.83 -20.29 24.89
N LEU A 81 9.61 -21.34 24.63
CA LEU A 81 9.44 -22.13 23.42
C LEU A 81 7.96 -22.56 23.42
N GLU A 82 7.12 -21.82 22.71
CA GLU A 82 5.79 -22.27 22.35
C GLU A 82 6.09 -23.43 21.40
N GLU A 83 5.96 -24.65 21.91
CA GLU A 83 5.81 -25.83 21.05
C GLU A 83 4.78 -25.45 19.99
N GLU A 84 5.20 -25.43 18.73
CA GLU A 84 4.29 -25.17 17.62
C GLU A 84 3.10 -26.12 17.80
N PRO A 85 1.86 -25.62 17.94
CA PRO A 85 0.72 -26.52 18.02
C PRO A 85 0.68 -27.28 16.70
N GLU A 86 0.82 -28.61 16.78
CA GLU A 86 0.64 -29.51 15.66
C GLU A 86 -0.75 -29.22 15.08
N VAL A 87 -0.79 -28.58 13.92
CA VAL A 87 -2.04 -28.20 13.27
C VAL A 87 -2.64 -29.49 12.72
N GLU A 88 -3.56 -30.09 13.46
CA GLU A 88 -4.48 -31.10 12.93
C GLU A 88 -5.34 -30.40 11.87
N GLU A 89 -5.06 -30.66 10.59
CA GLU A 89 -5.88 -30.21 9.47
C GLU A 89 -7.32 -30.71 9.67
N LYS A 90 -8.20 -29.84 10.18
CA LYS A 90 -9.64 -30.03 10.03
C LYS A 90 -10.08 -29.36 8.74
N GLU A 91 -10.41 -30.20 7.77
CA GLU A 91 -11.03 -29.82 6.50
C GLU A 91 -12.23 -28.90 6.73
N GLY A 92 -12.15 -27.72 6.10
CA GLY A 92 -13.26 -26.96 5.54
C GLY A 92 -14.55 -26.82 6.34
N GLU A 93 -14.68 -25.72 7.08
CA GLU A 93 -15.97 -25.06 7.21
C GLU A 93 -15.81 -23.55 6.98
N LEU A 94 -16.21 -23.13 5.79
CA LEU A 94 -16.08 -21.76 5.30
C LEU A 94 -17.16 -20.91 5.97
N ILE A 95 -16.82 -20.27 7.09
CA ILE A 95 -17.75 -19.39 7.79
C ILE A 95 -17.89 -18.09 6.96
N MET A 96 -18.87 -18.09 6.06
CA MET A 96 -19.33 -16.90 5.34
C MET A 96 -19.82 -15.88 6.37
N THR A 97 -19.09 -14.78 6.55
CA THR A 97 -19.55 -13.67 7.39
C THR A 97 -20.68 -12.91 6.68
N GLU A 98 -21.76 -12.61 7.39
CA GLU A 98 -23.00 -12.01 6.87
C GLU A 98 -22.80 -10.69 6.09
N GLY A 99 -21.65 -10.02 6.25
CA GLY A 99 -21.30 -8.82 5.51
C GLY A 99 -21.03 -9.06 4.03
N ILE A 100 -20.50 -10.24 3.66
CA ILE A 100 -20.09 -10.56 2.28
C ILE A 100 -21.30 -11.00 1.44
N SER A 101 -22.28 -11.71 2.02
CA SER A 101 -23.51 -12.08 1.30
C SER A 101 -24.31 -10.87 0.82
N ARG A 102 -24.41 -9.81 1.63
CA ARG A 102 -25.20 -8.61 1.24
C ARG A 102 -24.63 -7.87 0.03
N THR A 103 -23.30 -7.92 -0.16
CA THR A 103 -22.68 -7.29 -1.33
C THR A 103 -22.92 -8.07 -2.61
N TYR A 104 -22.93 -9.42 -2.54
CA TYR A 104 -23.22 -10.24 -3.71
C TYR A 104 -24.69 -10.17 -4.13
N ASP A 105 -25.63 -10.20 -3.16
CA ASP A 105 -27.05 -10.09 -3.48
C ASP A 105 -27.38 -8.72 -4.09
N ARG A 106 -26.80 -7.63 -3.58
CA ARG A 106 -27.02 -6.28 -4.12
C ARG A 106 -26.45 -6.12 -5.54
N VAL A 107 -25.29 -6.71 -5.82
CA VAL A 107 -24.70 -6.67 -7.17
C VAL A 107 -25.52 -7.53 -8.13
N ALA A 108 -25.98 -8.71 -7.71
CA ALA A 108 -26.83 -9.58 -8.53
C ALA A 108 -28.19 -8.91 -8.85
N GLN A 109 -28.78 -8.20 -7.90
CA GLN A 109 -30.07 -7.54 -8.09
C GLN A 109 -29.98 -6.33 -9.02
N VAL A 110 -28.90 -5.55 -8.95
CA VAL A 110 -28.64 -4.44 -9.89
C VAL A 110 -28.40 -4.96 -11.32
N HIS A 111 -27.75 -6.11 -11.48
CA HIS A 111 -27.58 -6.74 -12.80
C HIS A 111 -28.89 -7.32 -13.36
N ALA A 112 -29.77 -7.86 -12.51
CA ALA A 112 -31.08 -8.34 -12.92
C ALA A 112 -32.00 -7.19 -13.37
N ASP A 113 -32.01 -6.08 -12.64
CA ASP A 113 -32.86 -4.91 -12.92
C ASP A 113 -32.41 -4.18 -14.19
N THR A 114 -31.10 -4.14 -14.46
CA THR A 114 -30.56 -3.55 -15.71
C THR A 114 -30.81 -4.42 -16.94
N ALA A 115 -30.83 -5.75 -16.78
CA ALA A 115 -31.17 -6.67 -17.86
C ALA A 115 -32.67 -6.66 -18.21
N THR A 116 -33.56 -6.45 -17.23
CA THR A 116 -35.01 -6.35 -17.50
C THR A 116 -35.40 -5.00 -18.10
N ALA A 117 -34.70 -3.91 -17.76
CA ALA A 117 -34.91 -2.61 -18.41
C ALA A 117 -34.48 -2.62 -19.89
N ALA A 118 -33.37 -3.29 -20.21
CA ALA A 118 -32.88 -3.39 -21.60
C ALA A 118 -33.80 -4.24 -22.50
N ALA A 119 -34.45 -5.27 -21.94
CA ALA A 119 -35.38 -6.11 -22.70
C ALA A 119 -36.75 -5.44 -22.97
N ALA A 120 -37.12 -4.43 -22.18
CA ALA A 120 -38.38 -3.69 -22.37
C ALA A 120 -38.28 -2.58 -23.43
N GLU A 121 -37.08 -2.12 -23.77
CA GLU A 121 -36.86 -1.10 -24.81
C GLU A 121 -36.72 -1.68 -26.23
N GLU A 122 -36.54 -3.00 -26.39
CA GLU A 122 -36.48 -3.67 -27.72
C GLU A 122 -37.85 -4.14 -28.25
N GLU A 123 -38.94 -4.08 -27.47
CA GLU A 123 -40.29 -4.46 -27.92
C GLU A 123 -41.16 -3.26 -28.38
N GLU A 124 -40.65 -2.02 -28.35
CA GLU A 124 -41.39 -0.81 -28.72
C GLU A 124 -40.89 -0.09 -29.99
N GLU A 125 -40.06 -0.73 -30.82
CA GLU A 125 -39.64 -0.22 -32.15
C GLU A 125 -40.19 -1.03 -33.35
#